data_AF-A0A9C9NFC6-F1
#
_entry.id   AF-A0A9C9NFC6-F1
#
_cell.length_a   1.000
_cell.length_b   1.000
_cell.length_c   1.000
_cell.angle_alpha   90.00
_cell.angle_beta   90.00
_cell.angle_gamma   90.00
#
_symmetry.space_group_name_H-M   'P 1'
#
loop_
_entity.id
_entity.type
_entity.pdbx_description
1 polymer ?
#
loop_
_entity_poly.entity_id
_entity_poly.type
_entity_poly.pdbx_seq_one_letter_code
_entity_poly.pdbx_strand_id
1 'polypeptide(L)'
;MSGRGMRAVGTTLSRGFDRVERALDAIFGPEWNPMAQLGTLGWFLFWIVTATGVYLFIFFDTGVVNAYTSIEWLTNDHWFHAGIARSFHRYASDLMIAVMLVHLVREFARGRHRGARWFSWVTGVPLIWLVYISGITGYWLVWDRLAQYVAIASTELLDWLPFFGEPVARNFLTPASLSGRFFTLLVFLHIAVPLILLLVMWIHVQRISDARTAPRRELGGMVLAGLLIASLLLPARSQAAADLAMVPAQVGIDWFILPLYPVMDLVPAGVIWAGLVLFTVGISALPWLPPKPRPAPAEVFLDHCNGCNRCVEDCPYGAVTLVPRTDGAPFPHQAEVDPDRCVACGICMGACPSSTPFRRSIDLVTGIDLPDLSLKMVREQVIAAAVELKGPGRVLTLACAHGAAGRDVPGRVVLPCVAMAPPSLIDFILSRDLADGVAIAGCAERECQHRFGMEWTEQRIAATRDPYLRARVPRARLATVWAGPTETARLARELAAFQDRLAALPADVSPTAGATQQFPPPLKEVDP
;
A
#
# COMPACT_ATOMS: atom_id res chain seq x y z
N MET A 1 10.23 -7.15 -24.05
CA MET A 1 9.62 -8.38 -23.45
C MET A 1 8.18 -8.49 -23.93
N SER A 2 7.74 -9.67 -24.41
CA SER A 2 6.34 -9.88 -24.79
C SER A 2 5.42 -9.73 -23.57
N GLY A 3 4.16 -9.30 -23.78
CA GLY A 3 3.18 -9.14 -22.69
C GLY A 3 2.91 -10.42 -21.88
N ARG A 4 3.29 -11.60 -22.40
CA ARG A 4 3.24 -12.88 -21.66
C ARG A 4 4.38 -13.02 -20.64
N GLY A 5 5.59 -12.56 -20.97
CA GLY A 5 6.75 -12.64 -20.07
C GLY A 5 6.57 -11.82 -18.80
N MET A 6 6.12 -10.57 -18.91
CA MET A 6 5.82 -9.72 -17.74
C MET A 6 4.71 -10.28 -16.86
N ARG A 7 3.69 -10.92 -17.45
CA ARG A 7 2.61 -11.58 -16.68
C ARG A 7 3.12 -12.79 -15.90
N ALA A 8 4.00 -13.60 -16.50
CA ALA A 8 4.62 -14.74 -15.84
C ALA A 8 5.48 -14.31 -14.65
N VAL A 9 6.35 -13.31 -14.85
CA VAL A 9 7.19 -12.74 -13.77
C VAL A 9 6.33 -12.20 -12.63
N GLY A 10 5.32 -11.38 -12.92
CA GLY A 10 4.42 -10.84 -11.90
C GLY A 10 3.67 -11.92 -11.12
N THR A 11 3.24 -13.00 -11.79
CA THR A 11 2.55 -14.12 -11.13
C THR A 11 3.48 -14.90 -10.21
N THR A 12 4.71 -15.18 -10.64
CA THR A 12 5.72 -15.86 -9.82
C THR A 12 6.10 -15.03 -8.61
N LEU A 13 6.36 -13.73 -8.78
CA LEU A 13 6.64 -12.81 -7.69
C LEU A 13 5.47 -12.73 -6.70
N SER A 14 4.24 -12.61 -7.20
CA SER A 14 3.02 -12.55 -6.37
C SER A 14 2.88 -13.79 -5.49
N ARG A 15 3.12 -14.99 -6.05
CA ARG A 15 3.15 -16.24 -5.26
C ARG A 15 4.29 -16.27 -4.25
N GLY A 16 5.45 -15.72 -4.60
CA GLY A 16 6.59 -15.58 -3.69
C GLY A 16 6.24 -14.72 -2.48
N PHE A 17 5.72 -13.52 -2.72
CA PHE A 17 5.25 -12.62 -1.66
C PHE A 17 4.17 -13.26 -0.81
N ASP A 18 3.17 -13.91 -1.41
CA ASP A 18 2.09 -14.56 -0.65
C ASP A 18 2.61 -15.65 0.30
N ARG A 19 3.66 -16.38 -0.09
CA ARG A 19 4.32 -17.37 0.80
C ARG A 19 5.11 -16.72 1.92
N VAL A 20 5.91 -15.69 1.60
CA VAL A 20 6.71 -14.96 2.59
C VAL A 20 5.79 -14.28 3.61
N GLU A 21 4.76 -13.60 3.13
CA GLU A 21 3.78 -12.96 4.00
C GLU A 21 3.06 -13.97 4.89
N ARG A 22 2.66 -15.13 4.38
CA ARG A 22 2.07 -16.18 5.22
C ARG A 22 3.03 -16.72 6.27
N ALA A 23 4.30 -16.89 5.93
CA ALA A 23 5.31 -17.31 6.90
C ALA A 23 5.46 -16.26 8.01
N LEU A 24 5.42 -14.97 7.65
CA LEU A 24 5.44 -13.88 8.61
C LEU A 24 4.15 -13.77 9.43
N ASP A 25 2.97 -14.08 8.87
CA ASP A 25 1.73 -14.17 9.64
C ASP A 25 1.83 -15.24 10.74
N ALA A 26 2.49 -16.37 10.47
CA ALA A 26 2.67 -17.41 11.47
C ALA A 26 3.59 -16.99 12.63
N ILE A 27 4.48 -16.02 12.39
CA ILE A 27 5.46 -15.53 13.38
C ILE A 27 4.91 -14.32 14.15
N PHE A 28 4.36 -13.35 13.42
CA PHE A 28 3.95 -12.04 13.95
C PHE A 28 2.44 -11.87 14.07
N GLY A 29 1.64 -12.75 13.47
CA GLY A 29 0.21 -12.51 13.26
C GLY A 29 -0.07 -11.60 12.05
N PRO A 30 -1.26 -11.70 11.43
CA PRO A 30 -1.61 -10.92 10.24
C PRO A 30 -1.57 -9.41 10.44
N GLU A 31 -1.88 -8.97 11.65
CA GLU A 31 -1.94 -7.55 11.98
C GLU A 31 -0.57 -6.89 12.15
N TRP A 32 0.44 -7.61 12.66
CA TRP A 32 1.80 -7.09 12.87
C TRP A 32 2.78 -7.48 11.76
N ASN A 33 2.29 -8.10 10.68
CA ASN A 33 3.12 -8.52 9.57
C ASN A 33 3.84 -7.31 8.90
N PRO A 34 5.19 -7.24 8.93
CA PRO A 34 5.92 -6.11 8.36
C PRO A 34 5.75 -5.98 6.84
N MET A 35 5.58 -7.09 6.12
CA MET A 35 5.36 -7.07 4.66
C MET A 35 4.03 -6.44 4.27
N ALA A 36 3.01 -6.55 5.13
CA ALA A 36 1.72 -5.88 4.93
C ALA A 36 1.80 -4.36 5.19
N GLN A 37 2.80 -3.92 5.96
CA GLN A 37 2.93 -2.56 6.47
C GLN A 37 4.14 -1.79 5.87
N LEU A 38 4.64 -2.21 4.71
CA LEU A 38 5.83 -1.58 4.10
C LEU A 38 5.64 -0.07 3.84
N GLY A 39 4.45 0.37 3.41
CA GLY A 39 4.17 1.78 3.19
C GLY A 39 4.23 2.61 4.48
N THR A 40 3.59 2.12 5.55
CA THR A 40 3.60 2.78 6.87
C THR A 40 4.98 2.72 7.52
N LEU A 41 5.71 1.61 7.36
CA LEU A 41 7.10 1.49 7.79
C LEU A 41 8.00 2.50 7.10
N GLY A 42 7.83 2.75 5.79
CA GLY A 42 8.59 3.77 5.07
C GLY A 42 8.42 5.18 5.65
N TRP A 43 7.17 5.57 5.96
CA TRP A 43 6.88 6.85 6.65
C TRP A 43 7.47 6.91 8.06
N PHE A 44 7.36 5.81 8.81
CA PHE A 44 7.89 5.72 10.17
C PHE A 44 9.42 5.85 10.20
N LEU A 45 10.11 5.16 9.30
CA LEU A 45 11.56 5.23 9.15
C LEU A 45 12.03 6.61 8.69
N PHE A 46 11.28 7.27 7.79
CA PHE A 46 11.54 8.66 7.41
C PHE A 46 11.56 9.58 8.64
N TRP A 47 10.56 9.47 9.53
CA TRP A 47 10.52 10.28 10.75
C TRP A 47 11.65 9.95 11.73
N ILE A 48 12.03 8.68 11.85
CA ILE A 48 13.19 8.27 12.64
C ILE A 48 14.48 8.90 12.11
N VAL A 49 14.74 8.77 10.80
CA VAL A 49 15.92 9.32 10.15
C VAL A 49 15.92 10.86 10.29
N THR A 50 14.77 11.50 10.11
CA THR A 50 14.64 12.95 10.29
C THR A 50 14.96 13.38 11.71
N ALA A 51 14.35 12.76 12.73
CA ALA A 51 14.57 13.13 14.12
C ALA A 51 16.01 12.90 14.57
N THR A 52 16.59 11.77 14.19
CA THR A 52 17.99 11.45 14.50
C THR A 52 18.97 12.33 13.71
N GLY A 53 18.63 12.71 12.49
CA GLY A 53 19.43 13.63 11.67
C GLY A 53 19.48 15.03 12.26
N VAL A 54 18.33 15.55 12.71
CA VAL A 54 18.25 16.84 13.44
C VAL A 54 19.09 16.78 14.72
N TYR A 55 19.03 15.67 15.45
CA TYR A 55 19.83 15.48 16.67
C TYR A 55 21.33 15.49 16.38
N LEU A 56 21.78 14.76 15.36
CA LEU A 56 23.20 14.71 14.96
C LEU A 56 23.69 16.07 14.44
N PHE A 57 22.84 16.80 13.72
CA PHE A 57 23.17 18.13 13.19
C PHE A 57 23.55 19.13 14.29
N ILE A 58 22.97 19.03 15.49
CA ILE A 58 23.30 19.91 16.64
C ILE A 58 24.79 19.86 16.99
N PHE A 59 25.44 18.73 16.75
CA PHE A 59 26.83 18.47 17.15
C PHE A 59 27.80 18.40 15.96
N PHE A 60 27.30 18.47 14.73
CA PHE A 60 28.13 18.37 13.53
C PHE A 60 28.81 19.71 13.21
N ASP A 61 30.13 19.69 12.99
CA ASP A 61 30.87 20.89 12.57
C ASP A 61 30.85 20.99 11.03
N THR A 62 30.33 22.11 10.52
CA THR A 62 30.27 22.39 9.07
C THR A 62 31.53 23.05 8.51
N GLY A 63 32.60 23.13 9.30
CA GLY A 63 33.92 23.56 8.88
C GLY A 63 34.66 22.49 8.08
N VAL A 64 35.36 22.93 7.03
CA VAL A 64 36.11 22.03 6.12
C VAL A 64 37.17 21.18 6.83
N VAL A 65 37.80 21.74 7.87
CA VAL A 65 38.86 21.07 8.62
C VAL A 65 38.28 20.12 9.67
N ASN A 66 37.12 20.44 10.23
CA ASN A 66 36.58 19.80 11.41
C ASN A 66 35.45 18.79 11.12
N ALA A 67 34.96 18.71 9.88
CA ALA A 67 33.84 17.82 9.55
C ALA A 67 34.12 16.36 9.97
N TYR A 68 35.26 15.80 9.56
CA TYR A 68 35.66 14.44 9.93
C TYR A 68 35.87 14.28 11.45
N THR A 69 36.57 15.21 12.09
CA THR A 69 36.86 15.13 13.53
C THR A 69 35.59 15.27 14.39
N SER A 70 34.61 16.04 13.94
CA SER A 70 33.30 16.13 14.61
C SER A 70 32.55 14.81 14.56
N ILE A 71 32.62 14.06 13.45
CA ILE A 71 32.02 12.72 13.34
C ILE A 71 32.74 11.70 14.22
N GLU A 72 34.07 11.76 14.30
CA GLU A 72 34.84 10.89 15.20
C GLU A 72 34.58 11.20 16.67
N TRP A 73 34.36 12.47 17.02
CA TRP A 73 33.93 12.89 18.36
C TRP A 73 32.56 12.29 18.71
N LEU A 74 31.59 12.34 17.79
CA LEU A 74 30.29 11.68 17.98
C LEU A 74 30.45 10.17 18.17
N THR A 75 31.29 9.56 17.36
CA THR A 75 31.44 8.10 17.26
C THR A 75 32.16 7.51 18.46
N ASN A 76 33.23 8.16 18.92
CA ASN A 76 34.15 7.60 19.92
C ASN A 76 33.99 8.30 21.27
N ASP A 77 34.12 9.64 21.32
CA ASP A 77 34.18 10.40 22.58
C ASP A 77 32.80 10.48 23.26
N HIS A 78 31.75 10.58 22.45
CA HIS A 78 30.35 10.70 22.89
C HIS A 78 29.49 9.52 22.47
N TRP A 79 30.10 8.34 22.40
CA TRP A 79 29.48 7.11 21.88
C TRP A 79 28.09 6.83 22.46
N PHE A 80 27.91 6.97 23.78
CA PHE A 80 26.69 6.56 24.47
C PHE A 80 25.41 7.28 24.03
N HIS A 81 25.50 8.50 23.49
CA HIS A 81 24.33 9.24 23.01
C HIS A 81 24.46 9.56 21.53
N ALA A 82 25.59 10.12 21.12
CA ALA A 82 25.83 10.56 19.75
C ALA A 82 26.24 9.40 18.84
N GLY A 83 27.11 8.50 19.30
CA GLY A 83 27.55 7.35 18.52
C GLY A 83 26.41 6.33 18.29
N ILE A 84 25.59 6.09 19.33
CA ILE A 84 24.36 5.32 19.20
C ILE A 84 23.39 6.02 18.24
N ALA A 85 23.14 7.33 18.39
CA ALA A 85 22.27 8.07 17.48
C ALA A 85 22.77 8.04 16.02
N ARG A 86 24.09 8.10 15.79
CA ARG A 86 24.72 7.98 14.48
C ARG A 86 24.45 6.60 13.87
N SER A 87 24.68 5.54 14.65
CA SER A 87 24.43 4.17 14.24
C SER A 87 22.94 3.94 13.96
N PHE A 88 22.07 4.50 14.79
CA PHE A 88 20.63 4.40 14.64
C PHE A 88 20.11 5.13 13.39
N HIS A 89 20.62 6.33 13.12
CA HIS A 89 20.34 7.09 11.90
C HIS A 89 20.76 6.30 10.65
N ARG A 90 21.97 5.72 10.68
CA ARG A 90 22.52 4.88 9.61
C ARG A 90 21.61 3.67 9.34
N TYR A 91 21.30 2.87 10.36
CA TYR A 91 20.49 1.67 10.21
C TYR A 91 19.04 1.95 9.85
N ALA A 92 18.46 3.05 10.35
CA ALA A 92 17.12 3.47 9.96
C ALA A 92 17.08 3.88 8.47
N SER A 93 18.13 4.56 7.98
CA SER A 93 18.27 4.89 6.56
C SER A 93 18.43 3.64 5.69
N ASP A 94 19.26 2.67 6.11
CA ASP A 94 19.42 1.39 5.41
C ASP A 94 18.09 0.62 5.33
N LEU A 95 17.39 0.53 6.46
CA LEU A 95 16.10 -0.15 6.52
C LEU A 95 15.03 0.59 5.67
N MET A 96 15.08 1.93 5.61
CA MET A 96 14.19 2.71 4.75
C MET A 96 14.38 2.37 3.27
N ILE A 97 15.63 2.23 2.81
CA ILE A 97 15.94 1.80 1.45
C ILE A 97 15.44 0.37 1.20
N ALA A 98 15.68 -0.57 2.13
CA ALA A 98 15.20 -1.94 2.01
C ALA A 98 13.67 -1.99 1.90
N VAL A 99 12.96 -1.28 2.78
CA VAL A 99 11.49 -1.20 2.80
C VAL A 99 10.96 -0.58 1.51
N MET A 100 11.59 0.50 1.01
CA MET A 100 11.22 1.14 -0.25
C MET A 100 11.36 0.18 -1.44
N LEU A 101 12.47 -0.54 -1.55
CA LEU A 101 12.70 -1.50 -2.65
C LEU A 101 11.70 -2.66 -2.60
N VAL A 102 11.48 -3.23 -1.41
CA VAL A 102 10.51 -4.31 -1.24
C VAL A 102 9.08 -3.80 -1.52
N HIS A 103 8.74 -2.59 -1.08
CA HIS A 103 7.46 -1.94 -1.38
C HIS A 103 7.24 -1.82 -2.89
N LEU A 104 8.21 -1.28 -3.63
CA LEU A 104 8.14 -1.15 -5.09
C LEU A 104 7.90 -2.49 -5.79
N VAL A 105 8.69 -3.52 -5.45
CA VAL A 105 8.60 -4.84 -6.08
C VAL A 105 7.29 -5.55 -5.70
N ARG A 106 6.83 -5.38 -4.46
CA ARG A 106 5.55 -5.93 -3.99
C ARG A 106 4.38 -5.31 -4.74
N GLU A 107 4.28 -3.98 -4.81
CA GLU A 107 3.18 -3.30 -5.50
C GLU A 107 3.19 -3.57 -7.02
N PHE A 108 4.38 -3.79 -7.60
CA PHE A 108 4.53 -4.35 -8.94
C PHE A 108 3.92 -5.76 -9.05
N ALA A 109 4.34 -6.68 -8.17
CA ALA A 109 3.89 -8.08 -8.16
C ALA A 109 2.37 -8.21 -7.97
N ARG A 110 1.75 -7.34 -7.16
CA ARG A 110 0.29 -7.31 -6.93
C ARG A 110 -0.50 -6.59 -8.03
N GLY A 111 0.18 -6.05 -9.05
CA GLY A 111 -0.48 -5.29 -10.11
C GLY A 111 -1.10 -3.97 -9.63
N ARG A 112 -0.65 -3.46 -8.48
CA ARG A 112 -1.20 -2.26 -7.83
C ARG A 112 -0.67 -0.96 -8.40
N HIS A 113 0.10 -1.02 -9.48
CA HIS A 113 0.59 0.11 -10.27
C HIS A 113 -0.33 0.50 -11.45
N ARG A 114 -1.36 -0.30 -11.75
CA ARG A 114 -2.23 -0.12 -12.94
C ARG A 114 -3.58 0.52 -12.61
N GLY A 115 -4.28 0.98 -13.65
CA GLY A 115 -5.60 1.61 -13.53
C GLY A 115 -5.51 2.96 -12.84
N ALA A 116 -6.50 3.33 -12.03
CA ALA A 116 -6.49 4.59 -11.28
C ALA A 116 -5.29 4.76 -10.32
N ARG A 117 -4.56 3.67 -10.02
CA ARG A 117 -3.37 3.67 -9.14
C ARG A 117 -2.07 4.04 -9.85
N TRP A 118 -2.11 4.36 -11.15
CA TRP A 118 -0.91 4.84 -11.88
C TRP A 118 -0.28 6.07 -11.22
N PHE A 119 -1.10 6.93 -10.62
CA PHE A 119 -0.66 8.18 -9.99
C PHE A 119 0.31 7.91 -8.83
N SER A 120 -0.05 7.05 -7.88
CA SER A 120 0.85 6.67 -6.78
C SER A 120 2.12 6.00 -7.31
N TRP A 121 2.01 5.15 -8.34
CA TRP A 121 3.21 4.55 -8.94
C TRP A 121 4.18 5.59 -9.52
N VAL A 122 3.69 6.49 -10.36
CA VAL A 122 4.52 7.51 -11.03
C VAL A 122 5.11 8.51 -10.04
N THR A 123 4.32 8.96 -9.06
CA THR A 123 4.81 9.84 -8.00
C THR A 123 5.79 9.14 -7.06
N GLY A 124 5.77 7.80 -7.00
CA GLY A 124 6.76 7.00 -6.27
C GLY A 124 8.12 6.93 -6.96
N VAL A 125 8.21 7.13 -8.27
CA VAL A 125 9.48 7.05 -9.02
C VAL A 125 10.47 8.13 -8.57
N PRO A 126 10.10 9.42 -8.47
CA PRO A 126 10.99 10.44 -7.89
C PRO A 126 11.45 10.14 -6.45
N LEU A 127 10.62 9.48 -5.63
CA LEU A 127 11.00 9.12 -4.25
C LEU A 127 12.24 8.22 -4.21
N ILE A 128 12.36 7.28 -5.16
CA ILE A 128 13.52 6.39 -5.26
C ILE A 128 14.81 7.22 -5.37
N TRP A 129 14.81 8.21 -6.25
CA TRP A 129 15.97 9.07 -6.48
C TRP A 129 16.23 10.01 -5.31
N LEU A 130 15.20 10.60 -4.72
CA LEU A 130 15.34 11.50 -3.57
C LEU A 130 15.91 10.77 -2.34
N VAL A 131 15.45 9.55 -2.05
CA VAL A 131 16.02 8.71 -0.98
C VAL A 131 17.48 8.39 -1.28
N TYR A 132 17.80 8.00 -2.51
CA TYR A 132 19.18 7.64 -2.90
C TYR A 132 20.14 8.85 -2.83
N ILE A 133 19.72 10.02 -3.33
CA ILE A 133 20.47 11.28 -3.24
C ILE A 133 20.67 11.68 -1.77
N SER A 134 19.64 11.55 -0.94
CA SER A 134 19.75 11.80 0.50
C SER A 134 20.78 10.86 1.15
N GLY A 135 20.78 9.58 0.79
CA GLY A 135 21.78 8.62 1.25
C GLY A 135 23.21 8.99 0.84
N ILE A 136 23.42 9.32 -0.44
CA ILE A 136 24.74 9.72 -0.95
C ILE A 136 25.26 10.98 -0.25
N THR A 137 24.43 12.02 -0.15
CA THR A 137 24.83 13.27 0.52
C THR A 137 25.12 13.06 2.02
N GLY A 138 24.43 12.13 2.67
CA GLY A 138 24.74 11.71 4.04
C GLY A 138 26.11 11.04 4.17
N TYR A 139 26.50 10.21 3.19
CA TYR A 139 27.84 9.64 3.13
C TYR A 139 28.93 10.70 3.01
N TRP A 140 28.70 11.74 2.20
CA TRP A 140 29.68 12.81 2.02
C TRP A 140 29.96 13.58 3.32
N LEU A 141 28.96 13.70 4.21
CA LEU A 141 29.10 14.40 5.49
C LEU A 141 30.06 13.69 6.46
N VAL A 142 30.34 12.39 6.28
CA VAL A 142 31.31 11.66 7.11
C VAL A 142 32.75 12.11 6.84
N TRP A 143 33.04 12.49 5.59
CA TRP A 143 34.35 12.95 5.12
C TRP A 143 35.53 12.00 5.42
N ASP A 144 35.26 10.70 5.37
CA ASP A 144 36.30 9.66 5.37
C ASP A 144 36.73 9.29 3.93
N ARG A 145 37.65 8.33 3.79
CA ARG A 145 38.13 7.86 2.47
C ARG A 145 36.99 7.37 1.56
N LEU A 146 35.93 6.79 2.12
CA LEU A 146 34.77 6.36 1.34
C LEU A 146 33.98 7.57 0.86
N ALA A 147 33.73 8.55 1.73
CA ALA A 147 33.10 9.80 1.36
C ALA A 147 33.86 10.51 0.23
N GLN A 148 35.20 10.55 0.27
CA GLN A 148 36.03 11.13 -0.80
C GLN A 148 35.83 10.41 -2.14
N TYR A 149 35.91 9.08 -2.16
CA TYR A 149 35.67 8.28 -3.37
C TYR A 149 34.26 8.51 -3.93
N VAL A 150 33.25 8.42 -3.07
CA VAL A 150 31.84 8.62 -3.44
C VAL A 150 31.61 10.04 -3.97
N ALA A 151 32.25 11.05 -3.36
CA ALA A 151 32.13 12.44 -3.81
C ALA A 151 32.74 12.65 -5.20
N ILE A 152 33.99 12.21 -5.40
CA ILE A 152 34.67 12.32 -6.69
C ILE A 152 33.87 11.61 -7.78
N ALA A 153 33.57 10.32 -7.60
CA ALA A 153 32.85 9.51 -8.59
C ALA A 153 31.46 10.10 -8.95
N SER A 154 30.72 10.59 -7.94
CA SER A 154 29.43 11.24 -8.18
C SER A 154 29.57 12.53 -8.99
N THR A 155 30.57 13.36 -8.67
CA THR A 155 30.77 14.62 -9.38
C THR A 155 31.32 14.44 -10.78
N GLU A 156 32.19 13.45 -11.02
CA GLU A 156 32.63 13.09 -12.36
C GLU A 156 31.46 12.57 -13.22
N LEU A 157 30.56 11.79 -12.64
CA LEU A 157 29.34 11.36 -13.32
C LEU A 157 28.43 12.56 -13.66
N LEU A 158 28.32 13.55 -12.76
CA LEU A 158 27.55 14.77 -13.00
C LEU A 158 28.20 15.68 -14.06
N ASP A 159 29.52 15.74 -14.12
CA ASP A 159 30.28 16.57 -15.08
C ASP A 159 30.10 16.12 -16.53
N TRP A 160 29.61 14.90 -16.76
CA TRP A 160 29.17 14.46 -18.07
C TRP A 160 27.95 15.24 -18.59
N LEU A 161 27.13 15.80 -17.70
CA LEU A 161 25.94 16.57 -18.07
C LEU A 161 26.34 18.02 -18.43
N PRO A 162 25.80 18.60 -19.52
CA PRO A 162 26.17 19.94 -19.98
C PRO A 162 25.50 21.07 -19.17
N PHE A 163 25.21 20.84 -17.89
CA PHE A 163 24.55 21.81 -17.01
C PHE A 163 25.52 22.75 -16.30
N PHE A 164 26.75 22.32 -16.06
CA PHE A 164 27.76 23.09 -15.33
C PHE A 164 28.75 23.73 -16.30
N GLY A 165 29.06 25.01 -16.10
CA GLY A 165 30.03 25.73 -16.93
C GLY A 165 31.48 25.28 -16.70
N GLU A 166 31.76 24.68 -15.54
CA GLU A 166 33.07 24.12 -15.19
C GLU A 166 32.85 22.81 -14.40
N PRO A 167 33.76 21.82 -14.51
CA PRO A 167 33.62 20.53 -13.82
C PRO A 167 33.51 20.70 -12.30
N VAL A 168 32.47 20.14 -11.69
CA VAL A 168 32.24 20.10 -10.25
C VAL A 168 33.32 19.28 -9.55
N ALA A 169 33.82 18.22 -10.18
CA ALA A 169 34.87 17.35 -9.64
C ALA A 169 36.17 18.13 -9.35
N ARG A 170 36.41 19.27 -10.01
CA ARG A 170 37.59 20.11 -9.78
C ARG A 170 37.73 20.60 -8.33
N ASN A 171 36.61 20.69 -7.58
CA ASN A 171 36.62 21.12 -6.19
C ASN A 171 37.39 20.15 -5.29
N PHE A 172 37.56 18.89 -5.72
CA PHE A 172 38.21 17.81 -4.97
C PHE A 172 39.66 17.55 -5.39
N LEU A 173 40.24 18.35 -6.29
CA LEU A 173 41.61 18.14 -6.78
C LEU A 173 42.67 18.47 -5.72
N THR A 174 42.42 19.47 -4.89
CA THR A 174 43.35 19.89 -3.83
C THR A 174 42.58 20.35 -2.59
N PRO A 175 43.21 20.35 -1.40
CA PRO A 175 42.59 20.98 -0.23
C PRO A 175 42.24 22.46 -0.45
N ALA A 176 43.03 23.19 -1.24
CA ALA A 176 42.83 24.60 -1.52
C ALA A 176 41.64 24.89 -2.46
N SER A 177 41.21 23.91 -3.28
CA SER A 177 40.04 24.05 -4.15
C SER A 177 38.72 23.86 -3.40
N LEU A 178 38.75 23.28 -2.20
CA LEU A 178 37.55 23.06 -1.40
C LEU A 178 37.18 24.34 -0.63
N SER A 179 36.07 24.95 -1.01
CA SER A 179 35.57 26.17 -0.36
C SER A 179 35.23 25.94 1.11
N GLY A 180 35.53 26.93 1.97
CA GLY A 180 35.13 26.94 3.38
C GLY A 180 33.62 26.78 3.62
N ARG A 181 32.78 26.98 2.59
CA ARG A 181 31.31 26.82 2.65
C ARG A 181 30.82 25.46 2.16
N PHE A 182 31.71 24.57 1.71
CA PHE A 182 31.33 23.30 1.08
C PHE A 182 30.41 22.45 1.97
N PHE A 183 30.80 22.18 3.22
CA PHE A 183 29.99 21.36 4.12
C PHE A 183 28.71 22.07 4.57
N THR A 184 28.72 23.40 4.71
CA THR A 184 27.49 24.15 4.97
C THR A 184 26.47 23.95 3.84
N LEU A 185 26.91 24.04 2.58
CA LEU A 185 26.06 23.79 1.42
C LEU A 185 25.63 22.32 1.33
N LEU A 186 26.53 21.39 1.63
CA LEU A 186 26.23 19.95 1.63
C LEU A 186 25.19 19.58 2.69
N VAL A 187 25.31 20.12 3.91
CA VAL A 187 24.28 19.96 4.95
C VAL A 187 22.96 20.57 4.51
N PHE A 188 22.97 21.77 3.94
CA PHE A 188 21.76 22.39 3.40
C PHE A 188 21.08 21.48 2.36
N LEU A 189 21.86 20.92 1.43
CA LEU A 189 21.35 19.96 0.44
C LEU A 189 20.80 18.69 1.11
N HIS A 190 21.53 18.14 2.09
CA HIS A 190 21.12 16.94 2.82
C HIS A 190 19.86 17.16 3.68
N ILE A 191 19.54 18.40 4.06
CA ILE A 191 18.27 18.75 4.74
C ILE A 191 17.18 19.05 3.71
N ALA A 192 17.49 19.77 2.64
CA ALA A 192 16.54 20.17 1.61
C ALA A 192 15.96 18.96 0.86
N VAL A 193 16.78 17.96 0.53
CA VAL A 193 16.33 16.76 -0.19
C VAL A 193 15.28 15.97 0.59
N PRO A 194 15.44 15.66 1.90
CA PRO A 194 14.40 15.08 2.74
C PRO A 194 13.12 15.93 2.87
N LEU A 195 13.21 17.26 2.84
CA LEU A 195 12.02 18.12 2.86
C LEU A 195 11.21 18.01 1.55
N ILE A 196 11.92 17.96 0.42
CA ILE A 196 11.29 17.69 -0.89
C ILE A 196 10.74 16.25 -0.91
N LEU A 197 11.48 15.29 -0.35
CA LEU A 197 11.03 13.91 -0.20
C LEU A 197 9.72 13.84 0.59
N LEU A 198 9.60 14.55 1.72
CA LEU A 198 8.37 14.63 2.51
C LEU A 198 7.19 15.17 1.70
N LEU A 199 7.41 16.25 0.94
CA LEU A 199 6.38 16.81 0.05
C LEU A 199 5.92 15.78 -0.98
N VAL A 200 6.85 15.10 -1.65
CA VAL A 200 6.51 14.10 -2.67
C VAL A 200 5.88 12.85 -2.03
N MET A 201 6.29 12.44 -0.83
CA MET A 201 5.66 11.35 -0.07
C MET A 201 4.21 11.69 0.26
N TRP A 202 3.92 12.95 0.65
CA TRP A 202 2.56 13.43 0.83
C TRP A 202 1.77 13.37 -0.48
N ILE A 203 2.33 13.85 -1.61
CA ILE A 203 1.70 13.72 -2.94
C ILE A 203 1.41 12.25 -3.28
N HIS A 204 2.34 11.35 -2.99
CA HIS A 204 2.26 9.93 -3.32
C HIS A 204 1.02 9.23 -2.71
N VAL A 205 0.56 9.70 -1.54
CA VAL A 205 -0.60 9.15 -0.82
C VAL A 205 -1.90 9.94 -1.03
N GLN A 206 -1.91 11.04 -1.78
CA GLN A 206 -3.09 11.93 -1.92
C GLN A 206 -4.35 11.27 -2.49
N ARG A 207 -4.22 10.27 -3.37
CA ARG A 207 -5.37 9.59 -3.98
C ARG A 207 -5.85 8.37 -3.19
N ILE A 208 -5.51 8.30 -1.90
CA ILE A 208 -5.77 7.18 -1.00
C ILE A 208 -6.53 7.71 0.22
N SER A 209 -7.82 7.39 0.37
CA SER A 209 -8.62 7.79 1.55
C SER A 209 -8.07 7.15 2.82
N ASP A 210 -8.01 7.83 3.96
CA ASP A 210 -7.50 7.24 5.21
C ASP A 210 -6.14 6.56 5.04
N ALA A 211 -5.21 7.23 4.37
CA ALA A 211 -3.84 6.76 4.23
C ALA A 211 -3.20 6.64 5.62
N ARG A 212 -2.92 5.41 6.06
CA ARG A 212 -2.17 5.17 7.29
C ARG A 212 -0.70 5.51 7.03
N THR A 213 -0.12 6.38 7.85
CA THR A 213 1.29 6.79 7.77
C THR A 213 2.12 6.30 8.95
N ALA A 214 1.49 5.64 9.93
CA ALA A 214 2.17 5.01 11.05
C ALA A 214 1.86 3.50 11.06
N PRO A 215 2.86 2.64 11.32
CA PRO A 215 2.62 1.22 11.52
C PRO A 215 1.86 1.01 12.82
N ARG A 216 1.36 -0.22 13.03
CA ARG A 216 0.85 -0.62 14.35
C ARG A 216 1.93 -0.42 15.41
N ARG A 217 1.53 0.03 16.60
CA ARG A 217 2.44 0.49 17.67
C ARG A 217 3.41 -0.62 18.08
N GLU A 218 2.94 -1.84 18.12
CA GLU A 218 3.69 -3.04 18.48
C GLU A 218 4.80 -3.31 17.45
N LEU A 219 4.45 -3.26 16.16
CA LEU A 219 5.43 -3.40 15.08
C LEU A 219 6.44 -2.25 15.08
N GLY A 220 5.99 -1.01 15.29
CA GLY A 220 6.86 0.14 15.45
C GLY A 220 7.85 -0.03 16.60
N GLY A 221 7.39 -0.52 17.75
CA GLY A 221 8.22 -0.85 18.91
C GLY A 221 9.24 -1.94 18.61
N MET A 222 8.86 -3.02 17.92
CA MET A 222 9.80 -4.07 17.49
C MET A 222 10.88 -3.53 16.55
N VAL A 223 10.52 -2.68 15.59
CA VAL A 223 11.48 -2.05 14.68
C VAL A 223 12.43 -1.12 15.42
N LEU A 224 11.92 -0.27 16.33
CA LEU A 224 12.76 0.60 17.15
C LEU A 224 13.74 -0.19 18.01
N ALA A 225 13.27 -1.24 18.69
CA ALA A 225 14.10 -2.11 19.50
C ALA A 225 15.17 -2.80 18.66
N GLY A 226 14.80 -3.33 17.48
CA GLY A 226 15.75 -3.95 16.55
C GLY A 226 16.84 -2.98 16.07
N LEU A 227 16.47 -1.76 15.69
CA LEU A 227 17.42 -0.71 15.30
C LEU A 227 18.34 -0.31 16.46
N LEU A 228 17.81 -0.20 17.69
CA LEU A 228 18.60 0.14 18.87
C LEU A 228 19.59 -0.98 19.21
N ILE A 229 19.13 -2.24 19.18
CA ILE A 229 19.99 -3.41 19.40
C ILE A 229 21.09 -3.46 18.34
N ALA A 230 20.76 -3.26 17.06
CA ALA A 230 21.76 -3.19 15.99
C ALA A 230 22.77 -2.07 16.24
N SER A 231 22.31 -0.89 16.66
CA SER A 231 23.17 0.27 16.96
C SER A 231 24.13 0.03 18.13
N LEU A 232 23.72 -0.75 19.13
CA LEU A 232 24.52 -1.11 20.29
C LEU A 232 25.55 -2.20 19.97
N LEU A 233 25.12 -3.24 19.24
CA LEU A 233 25.95 -4.41 18.94
C LEU A 233 26.92 -4.16 17.79
N LEU A 234 26.51 -3.35 16.82
CA LEU A 234 27.25 -3.04 15.60
C LEU A 234 27.31 -1.51 15.46
N PRO A 235 28.18 -0.81 16.20
CA PRO A 235 28.27 0.63 16.05
C PRO A 235 28.81 1.01 14.66
N ALA A 236 28.23 2.04 14.05
CA ALA A 236 28.74 2.61 12.81
C ALA A 236 30.14 3.20 13.04
N ARG A 237 31.07 2.86 12.14
CA ARG A 237 32.46 3.31 12.19
C ARG A 237 32.81 4.06 10.92
N SER A 238 33.78 4.98 11.03
CA SER A 238 34.33 5.71 9.89
C SER A 238 35.56 4.97 9.35
N GLN A 239 35.88 5.19 8.08
CA GLN A 239 37.18 4.84 7.53
C GLN A 239 38.21 5.91 7.91
N ALA A 240 39.47 5.76 7.49
CA ALA A 240 40.46 6.81 7.68
C ALA A 240 40.01 8.14 7.04
N ALA A 241 40.47 9.25 7.59
CA ALA A 241 40.16 10.59 7.08
C ALA A 241 40.42 10.73 5.57
N ALA A 242 39.57 11.51 4.89
CA ALA A 242 39.81 11.90 3.52
C ALA A 242 41.13 12.68 3.39
N ASP A 243 41.88 12.39 2.34
CA ASP A 243 43.11 13.10 1.99
C ASP A 243 43.09 13.38 0.48
N LEU A 244 42.79 14.62 0.11
CA LEU A 244 42.71 15.03 -1.30
C LEU A 244 44.07 15.00 -2.01
N ALA A 245 45.19 14.88 -1.28
CA ALA A 245 46.50 14.66 -1.89
C ALA A 245 46.72 13.20 -2.32
N MET A 246 45.83 12.28 -1.93
CA MET A 246 45.90 10.86 -2.27
C MET A 246 44.63 10.38 -2.95
N VAL A 247 44.77 9.56 -4.00
CA VAL A 247 43.64 8.84 -4.58
C VAL A 247 43.39 7.58 -3.74
N PRO A 248 42.17 7.36 -3.20
CA PRO A 248 41.87 6.17 -2.40
C PRO A 248 41.97 4.88 -3.24
N ALA A 249 43.09 4.15 -3.13
CA ALA A 249 43.32 2.93 -3.91
C ALA A 249 42.54 1.70 -3.37
N GLN A 250 42.22 1.68 -2.09
CA GLN A 250 41.41 0.64 -1.44
C GLN A 250 40.45 1.31 -0.47
N VAL A 251 39.15 1.05 -0.65
CA VAL A 251 38.07 1.62 0.15
C VAL A 251 37.13 0.49 0.55
N GLY A 252 36.68 0.50 1.80
CA GLY A 252 35.65 -0.42 2.26
C GLY A 252 34.29 -0.02 1.68
N ILE A 253 33.94 -0.51 0.49
CA ILE A 253 32.66 -0.18 -0.14
C ILE A 253 31.49 -0.73 0.69
N ASP A 254 30.52 0.14 0.99
CA ASP A 254 29.21 -0.31 1.44
C ASP A 254 28.44 -0.92 0.27
N TRP A 255 28.51 -2.24 0.13
CA TRP A 255 27.83 -2.97 -0.92
C TRP A 255 26.30 -2.92 -0.85
N PHE A 256 25.72 -2.45 0.26
CA PHE A 256 24.28 -2.32 0.38
C PHE A 256 23.76 -1.08 -0.35
N ILE A 257 24.32 0.10 -0.10
CA ILE A 257 23.90 1.36 -0.76
C ILE A 257 24.72 1.69 -2.01
N LEU A 258 26.00 1.33 -2.05
CA LEU A 258 26.93 1.75 -3.09
C LEU A 258 27.34 0.64 -4.09
N PRO A 259 26.55 -0.41 -4.38
CA PRO A 259 26.99 -1.49 -5.27
C PRO A 259 27.21 -1.02 -6.72
N LEU A 260 26.63 0.12 -7.11
CA LEU A 260 26.77 0.70 -8.44
C LEU A 260 27.98 1.64 -8.59
N TYR A 261 28.63 2.04 -7.50
CA TYR A 261 29.77 2.97 -7.57
C TYR A 261 30.99 2.37 -8.29
N PRO A 262 31.43 1.13 -7.99
CA PRO A 262 32.53 0.52 -8.74
C PRO A 262 32.25 0.34 -10.24
N VAL A 263 30.98 0.37 -10.66
CA VAL A 263 30.60 0.32 -12.08
C VAL A 263 30.95 1.63 -12.78
N MET A 264 30.97 2.76 -12.06
CA MET A 264 31.34 4.07 -12.61
C MET A 264 32.79 4.13 -13.09
N ASP A 265 33.67 3.34 -12.48
CA ASP A 265 35.08 3.23 -12.86
C ASP A 265 35.30 2.40 -14.14
N LEU A 266 34.30 1.59 -14.52
CA LEU A 266 34.41 0.60 -15.61
C LEU A 266 33.54 0.94 -16.83
N VAL A 267 32.51 1.78 -16.65
CA VAL A 267 31.49 2.04 -17.65
C VAL A 267 31.46 3.52 -17.98
N PRO A 268 31.46 3.91 -19.28
CA PRO A 268 31.38 5.33 -19.65
C PRO A 268 30.15 6.02 -19.05
N ALA A 269 30.32 7.23 -18.53
CA ALA A 269 29.25 8.02 -17.90
C ALA A 269 27.97 8.13 -18.75
N GLY A 270 28.10 8.29 -20.07
CA GLY A 270 26.95 8.34 -20.97
C GLY A 270 26.13 7.05 -21.02
N VAL A 271 26.77 5.88 -20.87
CA VAL A 271 26.06 4.59 -20.78
C VAL A 271 25.33 4.47 -19.45
N ILE A 272 25.93 4.96 -18.36
CA ILE A 272 25.30 5.00 -17.04
C ILE A 272 24.06 5.90 -17.06
N TRP A 273 24.18 7.12 -17.57
CA TRP A 273 23.05 8.04 -17.71
C TRP A 273 21.95 7.48 -18.63
N ALA A 274 22.32 6.88 -19.76
CA ALA A 274 21.36 6.20 -20.62
C ALA A 274 20.63 5.06 -19.89
N GLY A 275 21.35 4.29 -19.07
CA GLY A 275 20.78 3.24 -18.22
C GLY A 275 19.81 3.79 -17.16
N LEU A 276 20.20 4.86 -16.44
CA LEU A 276 19.36 5.51 -15.43
C LEU A 276 18.09 6.11 -16.05
N VAL A 277 18.20 6.77 -17.21
CA VAL A 277 17.07 7.32 -17.96
C VAL A 277 16.16 6.19 -18.44
N LEU A 278 16.72 5.15 -19.06
CA LEU A 278 15.95 4.01 -19.56
C LEU A 278 15.23 3.27 -18.41
N PHE A 279 15.90 3.09 -17.28
CA PHE A 279 15.29 2.50 -16.09
C PHE A 279 14.14 3.39 -15.58
N THR A 280 14.37 4.70 -15.42
CA THR A 280 13.36 5.66 -14.94
C THR A 280 12.14 5.72 -15.85
N VAL A 281 12.35 5.84 -17.17
CA VAL A 281 11.28 5.86 -18.17
C VAL A 281 10.57 4.51 -18.19
N GLY A 282 11.33 3.41 -18.13
CA GLY A 282 10.81 2.05 -18.11
C GLY A 282 9.86 1.81 -16.95
N ILE A 283 10.29 2.10 -15.71
CA ILE A 283 9.44 1.95 -14.53
C ILE A 283 8.26 2.92 -14.57
N SER A 284 8.46 4.17 -15.00
CA SER A 284 7.39 5.15 -15.11
C SER A 284 6.32 4.71 -16.10
N ALA A 285 6.68 4.07 -17.21
CA ALA A 285 5.76 3.61 -18.25
C ALA A 285 4.99 2.31 -17.90
N LEU A 286 5.44 1.54 -16.88
CA LEU A 286 4.82 0.26 -16.50
C LEU A 286 3.30 0.27 -16.28
N PRO A 287 2.68 1.32 -15.69
CA PRO A 287 1.23 1.39 -15.51
C PRO A 287 0.43 1.21 -16.81
N TRP A 288 1.02 1.65 -17.93
CA TRP A 288 0.38 1.66 -19.25
C TRP A 288 0.84 0.50 -20.15
N LEU A 289 1.76 -0.36 -19.67
CA LEU A 289 2.35 -1.43 -20.46
C LEU A 289 2.09 -2.84 -19.87
N PRO A 290 1.55 -3.79 -20.68
CA PRO A 290 0.81 -3.54 -21.92
C PRO A 290 -0.50 -2.77 -21.63
N PRO A 291 -1.05 -2.04 -22.62
CA PRO A 291 -2.34 -1.38 -22.47
C PRO A 291 -3.40 -2.40 -22.02
N LYS A 292 -4.16 -2.04 -20.99
CA LYS A 292 -5.31 -2.81 -20.53
C LYS A 292 -6.54 -1.89 -20.56
N PRO A 293 -7.70 -2.38 -21.00
CA PRO A 293 -8.93 -1.62 -20.87
C PRO A 293 -9.15 -1.29 -19.39
N ARG A 294 -9.51 -0.04 -19.12
CA ARG A 294 -9.94 0.39 -17.79
C ARG A 294 -11.36 -0.16 -17.57
N PRO A 295 -11.66 -0.75 -16.40
CA PRO A 295 -13.03 -1.15 -16.11
C PRO A 295 -13.93 0.09 -16.08
N ALA A 296 -15.20 -0.06 -16.44
CA ALA A 296 -16.13 1.05 -16.39
C ALA A 296 -16.25 1.59 -14.95
N PRO A 297 -16.22 2.91 -14.74
CA PRO A 297 -16.43 3.50 -13.42
C PRO A 297 -17.85 3.20 -12.93
N ALA A 298 -18.07 3.33 -11.61
CA ALA A 298 -19.42 3.23 -11.07
C ALA A 298 -20.28 4.37 -11.61
N GLU A 299 -21.55 4.08 -11.88
CA GLU A 299 -22.51 5.02 -12.46
C GLU A 299 -23.62 5.30 -11.44
N VAL A 300 -24.02 6.57 -11.32
CA VAL A 300 -25.05 7.02 -10.38
C VAL A 300 -26.36 7.21 -11.13
N PHE A 301 -27.42 6.59 -10.64
CA PHE A 301 -28.76 6.72 -11.19
C PHE A 301 -29.59 7.62 -10.28
N LEU A 302 -29.83 8.86 -10.73
CA LEU A 302 -30.39 9.91 -9.89
C LEU A 302 -31.79 9.55 -9.33
N ASP A 303 -32.63 8.88 -10.11
CA ASP A 303 -33.95 8.40 -9.69
C ASP A 303 -33.91 7.46 -8.46
N HIS A 304 -32.74 6.91 -8.13
CA HIS A 304 -32.52 5.99 -7.02
C HIS A 304 -31.42 6.43 -6.05
N CYS A 305 -30.80 7.59 -6.30
CA CYS A 305 -29.82 8.21 -5.44
C CYS A 305 -30.52 9.20 -4.50
N ASN A 306 -30.29 9.07 -3.19
CA ASN A 306 -30.84 9.97 -2.18
C ASN A 306 -29.79 10.89 -1.55
N GLY A 307 -28.55 10.90 -2.06
CA GLY A 307 -27.48 11.76 -1.54
C GLY A 307 -27.02 11.45 -0.11
N CYS A 308 -27.27 10.25 0.42
CA CYS A 308 -27.03 9.90 1.84
C CYS A 308 -25.55 9.75 2.29
N ASN A 309 -24.57 10.13 1.47
CA ASN A 309 -23.13 10.08 1.75
C ASN A 309 -22.46 8.70 1.97
N ARG A 310 -23.18 7.60 2.18
CA ARG A 310 -22.56 6.29 2.50
C ARG A 310 -21.55 5.80 1.45
N CYS A 311 -21.82 6.02 0.17
CA CYS A 311 -20.89 5.63 -0.90
C CYS A 311 -19.59 6.45 -0.90
N VAL A 312 -19.61 7.68 -0.37
CA VAL A 312 -18.44 8.54 -0.19
C VAL A 312 -17.58 8.02 0.96
N GLU A 313 -18.21 7.75 2.12
CA GLU A 313 -17.55 7.21 3.30
C GLU A 313 -16.93 5.83 3.06
N ASP A 314 -17.55 5.02 2.19
CA ASP A 314 -17.08 3.68 1.83
C ASP A 314 -16.16 3.68 0.60
N CYS A 315 -15.72 4.83 0.06
CA CYS A 315 -14.81 4.83 -1.09
C CYS A 315 -13.33 4.87 -0.65
N PRO A 316 -12.53 3.80 -0.84
CA PRO A 316 -11.12 3.80 -0.41
C PRO A 316 -10.23 4.71 -1.25
N TYR A 317 -10.73 5.23 -2.36
CA TYR A 317 -9.92 5.95 -3.36
C TYR A 317 -10.39 7.40 -3.53
N GLY A 318 -11.33 7.85 -2.70
CA GLY A 318 -11.91 9.20 -2.78
C GLY A 318 -12.46 9.48 -4.17
N ALA A 319 -13.07 8.46 -4.79
CA ALA A 319 -13.61 8.51 -6.15
C ALA A 319 -15.10 8.87 -6.18
N VAL A 320 -15.77 8.93 -5.04
CA VAL A 320 -17.17 9.35 -4.93
C VAL A 320 -17.22 10.58 -4.05
N THR A 321 -17.95 11.60 -4.49
CA THR A 321 -18.18 12.84 -3.71
C THR A 321 -19.67 13.19 -3.72
N LEU A 322 -20.10 14.05 -2.79
CA LEU A 322 -21.43 14.64 -2.84
C LEU A 322 -21.37 16.01 -3.50
N VAL A 323 -22.24 16.23 -4.48
CA VAL A 323 -22.40 17.51 -5.19
C VAL A 323 -23.86 17.97 -5.09
N PRO A 324 -24.15 19.27 -5.29
CA PRO A 324 -25.53 19.75 -5.39
C PRO A 324 -26.32 18.98 -6.44
N ARG A 325 -27.56 18.62 -6.11
CA ARG A 325 -28.41 17.82 -7.00
C ARG A 325 -28.86 18.61 -8.23
N THR A 326 -28.96 17.95 -9.40
CA THR A 326 -29.19 18.62 -10.69
C THR A 326 -30.56 18.33 -11.34
N ASP A 327 -31.34 17.38 -10.84
CA ASP A 327 -32.61 16.92 -11.45
C ASP A 327 -33.88 17.48 -10.79
N GLY A 328 -33.72 18.34 -9.77
CA GLY A 328 -34.85 18.96 -9.06
C GLY A 328 -35.59 18.04 -8.07
N ALA A 329 -35.10 16.83 -7.80
CA ALA A 329 -35.69 15.97 -6.76
C ALA A 329 -35.44 16.53 -5.34
N PRO A 330 -36.20 16.09 -4.31
CA PRO A 330 -36.20 16.73 -2.99
C PRO A 330 -34.90 16.54 -2.18
N PHE A 331 -33.99 15.67 -2.61
CA PHE A 331 -32.70 15.49 -1.94
C PHE A 331 -31.74 16.63 -2.32
N PRO A 332 -31.09 17.30 -1.35
CA PRO A 332 -30.22 18.45 -1.66
C PRO A 332 -28.94 18.07 -2.41
N HIS A 333 -28.52 16.81 -2.29
CA HIS A 333 -27.25 16.32 -2.85
C HIS A 333 -27.44 15.07 -3.71
N GLN A 334 -26.47 14.84 -4.59
CA GLN A 334 -26.30 13.60 -5.34
C GLN A 334 -24.85 13.12 -5.22
N ALA A 335 -24.66 11.81 -5.38
CA ALA A 335 -23.32 11.26 -5.54
C ALA A 335 -22.80 11.55 -6.95
N GLU A 336 -21.51 11.87 -7.05
CA GLU A 336 -20.78 11.99 -8.31
C GLU A 336 -19.52 11.13 -8.25
N VAL A 337 -19.22 10.42 -9.34
CA VAL A 337 -18.08 9.50 -9.43
C VAL A 337 -17.00 10.11 -10.31
N ASP A 338 -15.79 10.29 -9.77
CA ASP A 338 -14.59 10.64 -10.52
C ASP A 338 -14.04 9.39 -11.25
N PRO A 339 -14.12 9.35 -12.59
CA PRO A 339 -13.69 8.18 -13.37
C PRO A 339 -12.18 7.95 -13.31
N ASP A 340 -11.36 8.97 -13.02
CA ASP A 340 -9.90 8.84 -12.94
C ASP A 340 -9.42 8.25 -11.61
N ARG A 341 -10.28 8.24 -10.59
CA ARG A 341 -10.02 7.64 -9.27
C ARG A 341 -10.70 6.30 -9.07
N CYS A 342 -11.80 6.05 -9.77
CA CYS A 342 -12.57 4.81 -9.62
C CYS A 342 -11.75 3.59 -10.06
N VAL A 343 -11.68 2.57 -9.20
CA VAL A 343 -11.06 1.26 -9.52
C VAL A 343 -12.07 0.15 -9.81
N ALA A 344 -13.36 0.49 -9.94
CA ALA A 344 -14.47 -0.44 -10.16
C ALA A 344 -14.53 -1.61 -9.15
N CYS A 345 -14.26 -1.33 -7.87
CA CYS A 345 -14.31 -2.36 -6.81
C CYS A 345 -15.73 -2.69 -6.33
N GLY A 346 -16.72 -1.85 -6.64
CA GLY A 346 -18.13 -2.06 -6.32
C GLY A 346 -18.52 -1.80 -4.86
N ILE A 347 -17.61 -1.35 -4.00
CA ILE A 347 -17.90 -1.16 -2.56
C ILE A 347 -19.00 -0.11 -2.34
N CYS A 348 -19.02 0.95 -3.15
CA CYS A 348 -20.09 1.95 -3.13
C CYS A 348 -21.48 1.35 -3.40
N MET A 349 -21.59 0.35 -4.27
CA MET A 349 -22.83 -0.40 -4.50
C MET A 349 -23.25 -1.17 -3.25
N GLY A 350 -22.31 -1.82 -2.56
CA GLY A 350 -22.56 -2.52 -1.30
C GLY A 350 -22.97 -1.59 -0.14
N ALA A 351 -22.56 -0.32 -0.20
CA ALA A 351 -22.93 0.72 0.77
C ALA A 351 -24.29 1.39 0.45
N CYS A 352 -24.76 1.28 -0.79
CA CYS A 352 -25.93 2.02 -1.27
C CYS A 352 -27.23 1.47 -0.64
N PRO A 353 -28.05 2.30 0.03
CA PRO A 353 -29.29 1.86 0.68
C PRO A 353 -30.32 1.26 -0.29
N SER A 354 -30.31 1.68 -1.56
CA SER A 354 -31.20 1.16 -2.59
C SER A 354 -30.71 -0.18 -3.17
N SER A 355 -29.53 -0.67 -2.78
CA SER A 355 -29.02 -1.99 -3.16
C SER A 355 -29.73 -3.12 -2.41
N THR A 356 -31.02 -3.30 -2.72
CA THR A 356 -31.89 -4.31 -2.12
C THR A 356 -32.32 -5.34 -3.18
N PRO A 357 -31.84 -6.59 -3.14
CA PRO A 357 -32.15 -7.60 -4.16
C PRO A 357 -33.62 -8.08 -4.11
N PHE A 358 -34.36 -7.73 -3.05
CA PHE A 358 -35.77 -8.09 -2.85
C PHE A 358 -36.75 -7.37 -3.78
N ARG A 359 -36.34 -6.27 -4.45
CA ARG A 359 -37.23 -5.52 -5.35
C ARG A 359 -37.64 -6.39 -6.53
N ARG A 360 -38.94 -6.44 -6.79
CA ARG A 360 -39.56 -7.22 -7.88
C ARG A 360 -39.66 -6.43 -9.19
N SER A 361 -39.17 -5.19 -9.26
CA SER A 361 -39.13 -4.43 -10.51
C SER A 361 -38.28 -5.17 -11.55
N ILE A 362 -38.73 -5.13 -12.80
CA ILE A 362 -38.00 -5.66 -13.98
C ILE A 362 -36.62 -4.99 -14.11
N ASP A 363 -36.57 -3.72 -13.72
CA ASP A 363 -35.36 -2.90 -13.68
C ASP A 363 -34.93 -2.74 -12.21
N LEU A 364 -34.17 -3.71 -11.69
CA LEU A 364 -33.48 -3.57 -10.41
C LEU A 364 -32.29 -2.62 -10.61
N VAL A 365 -32.55 -1.32 -10.60
CA VAL A 365 -31.54 -0.27 -10.70
C VAL A 365 -31.33 0.33 -9.31
N THR A 366 -30.08 0.40 -8.86
CA THR A 366 -29.73 1.03 -7.58
C THR A 366 -29.33 2.49 -7.79
N GLY A 367 -29.07 3.22 -6.71
CA GLY A 367 -28.60 4.60 -6.81
C GLY A 367 -27.17 4.70 -7.32
N ILE A 368 -26.38 3.63 -7.23
CA ILE A 368 -25.03 3.54 -7.78
C ILE A 368 -24.64 2.09 -8.07
N ASP A 369 -24.38 1.75 -9.34
CA ASP A 369 -23.98 0.41 -9.76
C ASP A 369 -22.68 0.42 -10.58
N LEU A 370 -22.06 -0.75 -10.75
CA LEU A 370 -21.04 -0.97 -11.76
C LEU A 370 -21.73 -1.34 -13.08
N PRO A 371 -21.47 -0.65 -14.20
CA PRO A 371 -22.11 -0.96 -15.49
C PRO A 371 -21.89 -2.42 -15.94
N ASP A 372 -20.67 -2.94 -15.72
CA ASP A 372 -20.29 -4.29 -16.13
C ASP A 372 -20.74 -5.39 -15.15
N LEU A 373 -21.26 -5.03 -13.97
CA LEU A 373 -21.68 -5.98 -12.93
C LEU A 373 -22.68 -5.33 -11.98
N SER A 374 -23.86 -4.96 -12.47
CA SER A 374 -24.91 -4.32 -11.65
C SER A 374 -25.45 -5.25 -10.56
N LEU A 375 -26.16 -4.71 -9.56
CA LEU A 375 -26.81 -5.55 -8.55
C LEU A 375 -27.79 -6.56 -9.17
N LYS A 376 -28.46 -6.19 -10.28
CA LYS A 376 -29.33 -7.10 -11.05
C LYS A 376 -28.55 -8.32 -11.52
N MET A 377 -27.41 -8.10 -12.17
CA MET A 377 -26.54 -9.17 -12.67
C MET A 377 -26.01 -10.03 -11.52
N VAL A 378 -25.59 -9.41 -10.41
CA VAL A 378 -25.12 -10.16 -9.21
C VAL A 378 -26.24 -11.03 -8.65
N ARG A 379 -27.48 -10.51 -8.57
CA ARG A 379 -28.64 -11.29 -8.12
C ARG A 379 -28.92 -12.47 -9.05
N GLU A 380 -28.87 -12.26 -10.35
CA GLU A 380 -29.06 -13.32 -11.36
C GLU A 380 -27.97 -14.39 -11.26
N GLN A 381 -26.71 -13.99 -11.08
CA GLN A 381 -25.59 -14.91 -10.84
C GLN A 381 -25.76 -15.71 -9.54
N VAL A 382 -26.24 -15.08 -8.47
CA VAL A 382 -26.56 -15.76 -7.20
C VAL A 382 -27.64 -16.83 -7.41
N ILE A 383 -28.72 -16.50 -8.13
CA ILE A 383 -29.80 -17.45 -8.42
C ILE A 383 -29.28 -18.60 -9.30
N ALA A 384 -28.49 -18.29 -10.34
CA ALA A 384 -27.91 -19.31 -11.21
C ALA A 384 -26.94 -20.23 -10.45
N ALA A 385 -26.06 -19.66 -9.62
CA ALA A 385 -25.11 -20.44 -8.81
C ALA A 385 -25.82 -21.33 -7.79
N ALA A 386 -26.97 -20.89 -7.25
CA ALA A 386 -27.77 -21.65 -6.30
C ALA A 386 -28.41 -22.90 -6.92
N VAL A 387 -28.84 -22.86 -8.19
CA VAL A 387 -29.44 -24.01 -8.90
C VAL A 387 -28.46 -25.18 -9.00
N GLU A 388 -27.16 -24.89 -9.08
CA GLU A 388 -26.11 -25.90 -9.18
C GLU A 388 -25.76 -26.54 -7.82
N LEU A 389 -26.24 -25.99 -6.69
CA LEU A 389 -25.95 -26.51 -5.36
C LEU A 389 -26.80 -27.77 -5.07
N LYS A 390 -26.12 -28.87 -4.73
CA LYS A 390 -26.75 -30.17 -4.45
C LYS A 390 -26.24 -30.75 -3.13
N GLY A 391 -27.04 -31.65 -2.56
CA GLY A 391 -26.69 -32.36 -1.31
C GLY A 391 -26.96 -31.55 -0.04
N PRO A 392 -26.74 -32.15 1.14
CA PRO A 392 -26.90 -31.47 2.42
C PRO A 392 -25.84 -30.38 2.62
N GLY A 393 -26.23 -29.26 3.24
CA GLY A 393 -25.33 -28.16 3.56
C GLY A 393 -24.93 -27.35 2.33
N ARG A 394 -25.90 -26.94 1.49
CA ARG A 394 -25.68 -26.10 0.32
C ARG A 394 -25.02 -24.77 0.72
N VAL A 395 -23.75 -24.58 0.39
CA VAL A 395 -23.02 -23.34 0.66
C VAL A 395 -22.92 -22.50 -0.61
N LEU A 396 -23.50 -21.29 -0.59
CA LEU A 396 -23.23 -20.29 -1.62
C LEU A 396 -22.09 -19.39 -1.16
N THR A 397 -21.05 -19.25 -1.98
CA THR A 397 -19.87 -18.44 -1.65
C THR A 397 -19.86 -17.13 -2.43
N LEU A 398 -19.89 -16.01 -1.71
CA LEU A 398 -19.57 -14.70 -2.27
C LEU A 398 -18.04 -14.54 -2.25
N ALA A 399 -17.41 -14.55 -3.42
CA ALA A 399 -15.96 -14.69 -3.54
C ALA A 399 -15.30 -13.41 -4.07
N CYS A 400 -14.21 -12.96 -3.44
CA CYS A 400 -13.36 -11.91 -4.00
C CYS A 400 -12.52 -12.49 -5.15
N ALA A 401 -12.50 -11.79 -6.29
CA ALA A 401 -11.68 -12.12 -7.46
C ALA A 401 -10.17 -12.25 -7.16
N HIS A 402 -9.71 -11.64 -6.06
CA HIS A 402 -8.30 -11.62 -5.66
C HIS A 402 -7.96 -12.58 -4.49
N GLY A 403 -8.95 -13.27 -3.92
CA GLY A 403 -8.75 -14.27 -2.87
C GLY A 403 -8.59 -15.69 -3.42
N ALA A 404 -8.38 -16.66 -2.53
CA ALA A 404 -8.34 -18.09 -2.88
C ALA A 404 -9.60 -18.56 -3.62
N ALA A 405 -10.74 -17.92 -3.35
CA ALA A 405 -12.05 -18.28 -3.89
C ALA A 405 -12.35 -17.63 -5.24
N GLY A 406 -11.50 -16.75 -5.77
CA GLY A 406 -11.76 -15.95 -6.97
C GLY A 406 -11.82 -16.71 -8.30
N ARG A 407 -11.78 -18.05 -8.27
CA ARG A 407 -12.03 -18.88 -9.45
C ARG A 407 -13.51 -19.12 -9.60
N ASP A 408 -14.01 -18.93 -10.82
CA ASP A 408 -15.38 -19.21 -11.20
C ASP A 408 -15.62 -20.72 -11.25
N VAL A 409 -16.44 -21.21 -10.32
CA VAL A 409 -16.87 -22.61 -10.17
C VAL A 409 -18.27 -22.63 -9.57
N PRO A 410 -19.06 -23.71 -9.75
CA PRO A 410 -20.40 -23.82 -9.18
C PRO A 410 -20.46 -23.51 -7.67
N GLY A 411 -21.52 -22.82 -7.25
CA GLY A 411 -21.69 -22.38 -5.87
C GLY A 411 -20.87 -21.15 -5.48
N ARG A 412 -20.18 -20.49 -6.43
CA ARG A 412 -19.48 -19.23 -6.18
C ARG A 412 -19.98 -18.11 -7.07
N VAL A 413 -20.11 -16.93 -6.49
CA VAL A 413 -20.33 -15.68 -7.24
C VAL A 413 -19.11 -14.80 -7.03
N VAL A 414 -18.35 -14.59 -8.11
CA VAL A 414 -17.10 -13.85 -8.07
C VAL A 414 -17.37 -12.35 -8.24
N LEU A 415 -17.00 -11.59 -7.22
CA LEU A 415 -17.11 -10.13 -7.17
C LEU A 415 -15.72 -9.51 -7.25
N PRO A 416 -15.56 -8.30 -7.82
CA PRO A 416 -14.31 -7.53 -7.73
C PRO A 416 -13.81 -7.41 -6.28
N CYS A 417 -14.75 -7.17 -5.36
CA CYS A 417 -14.52 -7.15 -3.92
C CYS A 417 -15.73 -7.75 -3.19
N VAL A 418 -15.50 -8.47 -2.10
CA VAL A 418 -16.61 -8.99 -1.26
C VAL A 418 -17.46 -7.87 -0.65
N ALA A 419 -16.88 -6.70 -0.36
CA ALA A 419 -17.63 -5.55 0.16
C ALA A 419 -18.56 -4.90 -0.88
N MET A 420 -18.53 -5.35 -2.14
CA MET A 420 -19.56 -5.01 -3.12
C MET A 420 -20.90 -5.65 -2.77
N ALA A 421 -20.90 -6.82 -2.11
CA ALA A 421 -22.13 -7.47 -1.70
C ALA A 421 -22.81 -6.67 -0.56
N PRO A 422 -24.01 -6.11 -0.78
CA PRO A 422 -24.74 -5.48 0.31
C PRO A 422 -25.20 -6.58 1.29
N PRO A 423 -25.31 -6.32 2.60
CA PRO A 423 -25.79 -7.33 3.55
C PRO A 423 -27.20 -7.85 3.27
N SER A 424 -28.01 -7.06 2.56
CA SER A 424 -29.33 -7.45 2.07
C SER A 424 -29.26 -8.62 1.06
N LEU A 425 -28.13 -8.83 0.39
CA LEU A 425 -27.88 -9.98 -0.49
C LEU A 425 -27.74 -11.28 0.30
N ILE A 426 -27.05 -11.23 1.44
CA ILE A 426 -26.91 -12.37 2.35
C ILE A 426 -28.29 -12.77 2.89
N ASP A 427 -29.08 -11.78 3.33
CA ASP A 427 -30.46 -11.98 3.77
C ASP A 427 -31.32 -12.58 2.65
N PHE A 428 -31.18 -12.08 1.42
CA PHE A 428 -31.91 -12.60 0.26
C PHE A 428 -31.59 -14.06 -0.03
N ILE A 429 -30.31 -14.45 -0.02
CA ILE A 429 -29.90 -15.84 -0.27
C ILE A 429 -30.55 -16.79 0.73
N LEU A 430 -30.51 -16.44 2.02
CA LEU A 430 -31.02 -17.31 3.09
C LEU A 430 -32.56 -17.28 3.18
N SER A 431 -33.19 -16.12 3.06
CA SER A 431 -34.65 -15.98 3.16
C SER A 431 -35.41 -16.52 1.95
N ARG A 432 -34.74 -16.68 0.80
CA ARG A 432 -35.30 -17.31 -0.41
C ARG A 432 -34.91 -18.78 -0.56
N ASP A 433 -34.27 -19.36 0.46
CA ASP A 433 -33.84 -20.77 0.47
C ASP A 433 -32.96 -21.15 -0.74
N LEU A 434 -32.14 -20.20 -1.20
CA LEU A 434 -31.19 -20.43 -2.30
C LEU A 434 -29.98 -21.24 -1.83
N ALA A 435 -29.66 -21.19 -0.54
CA ALA A 435 -28.59 -21.95 0.08
C ALA A 435 -28.86 -22.18 1.57
N ASP A 436 -28.24 -23.22 2.12
CA ASP A 436 -28.30 -23.54 3.54
C ASP A 436 -27.37 -22.64 4.36
N GLY A 437 -26.36 -22.06 3.73
CA GLY A 437 -25.48 -21.07 4.34
C GLY A 437 -24.77 -20.23 3.31
N VAL A 438 -24.28 -19.06 3.75
CA VAL A 438 -23.51 -18.14 2.91
C VAL A 438 -22.08 -18.06 3.45
N ALA A 439 -21.12 -18.42 2.61
CA ALA A 439 -19.71 -18.17 2.87
C ALA A 439 -19.27 -16.88 2.17
N ILE A 440 -18.49 -16.06 2.86
CA ILE A 440 -17.89 -14.84 2.31
C ILE A 440 -16.40 -15.06 2.27
N ALA A 441 -15.84 -15.24 1.08
CA ALA A 441 -14.46 -15.63 0.90
C ALA A 441 -13.66 -14.50 0.25
N GLY A 442 -12.89 -13.78 1.07
CA GLY A 442 -12.12 -12.61 0.64
C GLY A 442 -10.63 -12.87 0.42
N CYS A 443 -9.86 -11.79 0.31
CA CYS A 443 -8.42 -11.83 0.42
C CYS A 443 -7.97 -12.19 1.86
N ALA A 444 -6.68 -12.47 2.05
CA ALA A 444 -6.13 -12.66 3.39
C ALA A 444 -6.23 -11.39 4.26
N GLU A 445 -6.29 -11.55 5.58
CA GLU A 445 -6.43 -10.45 6.55
C GLU A 445 -5.33 -9.41 6.44
N ARG A 446 -4.09 -9.88 6.28
CA ARG A 446 -2.89 -9.07 6.05
C ARG A 446 -2.95 -8.21 4.78
N GLU A 447 -3.85 -8.52 3.85
CA GLU A 447 -3.79 -7.94 2.52
C GLU A 447 -5.14 -7.95 1.79
N CYS A 448 -5.84 -6.82 1.86
CA CYS A 448 -6.97 -6.57 0.98
C CYS A 448 -6.54 -5.83 -0.30
N GLN A 449 -6.84 -6.41 -1.47
CA GLN A 449 -6.52 -5.77 -2.77
C GLN A 449 -7.16 -4.39 -2.93
N HIS A 450 -8.36 -4.21 -2.37
CA HIS A 450 -9.12 -2.96 -2.40
C HIS A 450 -9.14 -2.24 -1.05
N ARG A 451 -8.12 -2.49 -0.21
CA ARG A 451 -7.84 -1.86 1.09
C ARG A 451 -8.81 -2.24 2.21
N PHE A 452 -10.05 -1.75 2.18
CA PHE A 452 -11.00 -1.89 3.30
C PHE A 452 -12.11 -2.91 3.04
N GLY A 453 -12.04 -3.66 1.93
CA GLY A 453 -13.09 -4.60 1.54
C GLY A 453 -13.37 -5.70 2.57
N MET A 454 -12.35 -6.24 3.23
CA MET A 454 -12.54 -7.22 4.31
C MET A 454 -13.11 -6.53 5.57
N GLU A 455 -12.45 -5.46 6.02
CA GLU A 455 -12.84 -4.68 7.21
C GLU A 455 -14.30 -4.18 7.16
N TRP A 456 -14.73 -3.57 6.05
CA TRP A 456 -16.12 -3.13 5.89
C TRP A 456 -17.10 -4.28 5.84
N THR A 457 -16.73 -5.41 5.24
CA THR A 457 -17.59 -6.59 5.23
C THR A 457 -17.79 -7.12 6.65
N GLU A 458 -16.72 -7.24 7.43
CA GLU A 458 -16.78 -7.66 8.83
C GLU A 458 -17.60 -6.70 9.68
N GLN A 459 -17.36 -5.38 9.57
CA GLN A 459 -18.10 -4.38 10.34
C GLN A 459 -19.60 -4.37 10.01
N ARG A 460 -19.97 -4.53 8.74
CA ARG A 460 -21.38 -4.64 8.33
C ARG A 460 -22.03 -5.92 8.86
N ILE A 461 -21.31 -7.03 8.89
CA ILE A 461 -21.78 -8.28 9.52
C ILE A 461 -21.93 -8.07 11.03
N ALA A 462 -20.94 -7.49 11.70
CA ALA A 462 -20.95 -7.22 13.13
C ALA A 462 -21.94 -6.12 13.56
N ALA A 463 -22.62 -5.49 12.61
CA ALA A 463 -23.53 -4.37 12.83
C ALA A 463 -22.87 -3.14 13.48
N THR A 464 -21.59 -2.91 13.17
CA THR A 464 -20.83 -1.72 13.58
C THR A 464 -20.62 -0.73 12.43
N ARG A 465 -21.09 -1.05 11.22
CA ARG A 465 -21.08 -0.16 10.04
C ARG A 465 -22.36 -0.31 9.22
N ASP A 466 -22.87 0.80 8.72
CA ASP A 466 -23.99 0.84 7.77
C ASP A 466 -23.57 0.52 6.32
N PRO A 467 -24.47 -0.06 5.50
CA PRO A 467 -25.65 -0.79 5.94
C PRO A 467 -25.22 -2.05 6.71
N TYR A 468 -25.86 -2.35 7.83
CA TYR A 468 -25.55 -3.55 8.61
C TYR A 468 -26.42 -4.76 8.22
N LEU A 469 -25.92 -5.96 8.54
CA LEU A 469 -26.69 -7.19 8.39
C LEU A 469 -27.79 -7.26 9.45
N ARG A 470 -29.04 -7.47 9.00
CA ARG A 470 -30.22 -7.50 9.87
C ARG A 470 -30.12 -8.60 10.93
N ALA A 471 -30.63 -8.33 12.13
CA ALA A 471 -30.63 -9.27 13.25
C ALA A 471 -31.34 -10.60 12.96
N ARG A 472 -32.36 -10.58 12.08
CA ARG A 472 -33.09 -11.79 11.65
C ARG A 472 -32.25 -12.82 10.91
N VAL A 473 -31.08 -12.43 10.39
CA VAL A 473 -30.22 -13.34 9.61
C VAL A 473 -29.42 -14.20 10.59
N PRO A 474 -29.61 -15.54 10.60
CA PRO A 474 -28.98 -16.42 11.58
C PRO A 474 -27.47 -16.50 11.33
N ARG A 475 -26.69 -16.07 12.32
CA ARG A 475 -25.22 -16.01 12.21
C ARG A 475 -24.55 -17.37 12.09
N ALA A 476 -25.19 -18.41 12.63
CA ALA A 476 -24.76 -19.81 12.46
C ALA A 476 -24.76 -20.27 10.98
N ARG A 477 -25.53 -19.60 10.12
CA ARG A 477 -25.58 -19.87 8.66
C ARG A 477 -24.63 -18.99 7.85
N LEU A 478 -23.67 -18.34 8.51
CA LEU A 478 -22.67 -17.49 7.88
C LEU A 478 -21.26 -17.96 8.24
N ALA A 479 -20.35 -17.87 7.27
CA ALA A 479 -18.92 -18.03 7.50
C ALA A 479 -18.14 -16.96 6.72
N THR A 480 -17.10 -16.43 7.33
CA THR A 480 -16.08 -15.61 6.66
C THR A 480 -14.81 -16.42 6.51
N VAL A 481 -14.20 -16.37 5.33
CA VAL A 481 -12.96 -17.08 5.02
C VAL A 481 -11.98 -16.11 4.37
N TRP A 482 -10.92 -15.75 5.09
CA TRP A 482 -9.91 -14.79 4.64
C TRP A 482 -8.65 -15.52 4.17
N ALA A 483 -8.62 -15.88 2.89
CA ALA A 483 -7.57 -16.72 2.32
C ALA A 483 -6.94 -16.06 1.09
N GLY A 484 -5.63 -15.87 1.12
CA GLY A 484 -4.84 -15.35 0.00
C GLY A 484 -4.89 -16.28 -1.22
N PRO A 485 -4.49 -15.81 -2.41
CA PRO A 485 -4.67 -16.55 -3.66
C PRO A 485 -3.98 -17.92 -3.70
N THR A 486 -2.96 -18.17 -2.88
CA THR A 486 -2.31 -19.51 -2.80
C THR A 486 -2.73 -20.33 -1.58
N GLU A 487 -3.70 -19.86 -0.79
CA GLU A 487 -4.25 -20.52 0.40
C GLU A 487 -5.48 -21.40 0.08
N THR A 488 -5.50 -22.03 -1.10
CA THR A 488 -6.65 -22.84 -1.57
C THR A 488 -6.97 -24.02 -0.67
N ALA A 489 -5.96 -24.62 -0.03
CA ALA A 489 -6.16 -25.70 0.93
C ALA A 489 -6.85 -25.21 2.22
N ARG A 490 -6.54 -24.00 2.69
CA ARG A 490 -7.23 -23.39 3.84
C ARG A 490 -8.69 -23.11 3.50
N LEU A 491 -8.94 -22.48 2.35
CA LEU A 491 -10.29 -22.24 1.85
C LEU A 491 -11.10 -23.54 1.78
N ALA A 492 -10.55 -24.59 1.17
CA ALA A 492 -11.25 -25.88 1.04
C ALA A 492 -11.60 -26.49 2.40
N ARG A 493 -10.67 -26.47 3.37
CA ARG A 493 -10.91 -26.99 4.72
C ARG A 493 -11.98 -26.19 5.46
N GLU A 494 -11.92 -24.86 5.42
CA GLU A 494 -12.88 -24.01 6.13
C GLU A 494 -14.29 -24.09 5.53
N LEU A 495 -14.41 -24.16 4.20
CA LEU A 495 -15.69 -24.37 3.52
C LEU A 495 -16.27 -25.75 3.81
N ALA A 496 -15.45 -26.82 3.77
CA ALA A 496 -15.90 -28.17 4.11
C ALA A 496 -16.39 -28.23 5.57
N ALA A 497 -15.62 -27.69 6.51
CA ALA A 497 -16.01 -27.62 7.91
C ALA A 497 -17.30 -26.80 8.10
N PHE A 498 -17.52 -25.75 7.30
CA PHE A 498 -18.76 -24.98 7.34
C PHE A 498 -19.95 -25.77 6.78
N GLN A 499 -19.77 -26.45 5.67
CA GLN A 499 -20.77 -27.34 5.09
C GLN A 499 -21.19 -28.44 6.08
N ASP A 500 -20.23 -29.08 6.75
CA ASP A 500 -20.50 -30.10 7.78
C ASP A 500 -21.31 -29.53 8.95
N ARG A 501 -20.96 -28.32 9.42
CA ARG A 501 -21.74 -27.63 10.46
C ARG A 501 -23.17 -27.34 10.02
N LEU A 502 -23.37 -26.89 8.78
CA LEU A 502 -24.70 -26.60 8.24
C LEU A 502 -25.54 -27.87 8.10
N ALA A 503 -24.94 -28.97 7.66
CA ALA A 503 -25.63 -30.26 7.53
C ALA A 503 -26.09 -30.81 8.89
N ALA A 504 -25.41 -30.43 9.98
CA ALA A 504 -25.78 -30.80 11.35
C ALA A 504 -26.77 -29.83 12.02
N LEU A 505 -27.11 -28.69 11.41
CA LEU A 505 -28.04 -27.73 12.01
C LEU A 505 -29.49 -28.28 11.98
N PRO A 506 -30.28 -28.10 13.06
CA PRO A 506 -31.70 -28.43 13.05
C PRO A 506 -32.46 -27.63 11.99
N ALA A 507 -33.46 -28.27 11.36
CA ALA A 507 -34.29 -27.64 10.33
C ALA A 507 -35.15 -26.46 10.85
N ASP A 508 -35.30 -26.32 12.17
CA ASP A 508 -36.18 -25.33 12.81
C ASP A 508 -35.57 -23.94 13.00
N VAL A 509 -34.29 -23.74 12.66
CA VAL A 509 -33.65 -22.41 12.59
C VAL A 509 -34.10 -21.72 11.29
N SER A 510 -35.42 -21.59 11.12
CA SER A 510 -36.05 -20.88 10.03
C SER A 510 -35.94 -19.35 10.24
N PRO A 511 -35.70 -18.54 9.20
CA PRO A 511 -35.53 -17.09 9.30
C PRO A 511 -36.75 -16.29 9.79
N THR A 512 -37.85 -16.95 10.16
CA THR A 512 -39.19 -16.34 10.27
C THR A 512 -39.81 -16.41 11.66
N ALA A 513 -39.18 -17.03 12.66
CA ALA A 513 -39.73 -17.09 14.01
C ALA A 513 -39.14 -15.99 14.92
N GLY A 514 -39.75 -14.80 14.90
CA GLY A 514 -39.61 -13.81 15.98
C GLY A 514 -38.89 -12.51 15.61
N ALA A 515 -39.62 -11.57 15.00
CA ALA A 515 -39.42 -10.14 15.24
C ALA A 515 -40.58 -9.34 14.63
N THR A 516 -41.66 -9.15 15.39
CA THR A 516 -42.51 -7.98 15.24
C THR A 516 -41.65 -6.76 15.61
N GLN A 517 -40.97 -6.16 14.63
CA GLN A 517 -40.24 -4.91 14.84
C GLN A 517 -41.24 -3.76 14.88
N GLN A 518 -41.45 -3.19 16.07
CA GLN A 518 -41.77 -1.77 16.20
C GLN A 518 -40.57 -0.98 15.66
N PHE A 519 -40.81 -0.14 14.67
CA PHE A 519 -39.83 0.85 14.21
C PHE A 519 -39.52 1.81 15.37
N PRO A 520 -38.24 2.11 15.68
CA PRO A 520 -37.94 3.28 16.48
C PRO A 520 -38.37 4.53 15.69
N PRO A 521 -38.94 5.56 16.35
CA PRO A 521 -39.35 6.78 15.67
C PRO A 521 -38.12 7.45 15.03
N PRO A 522 -38.31 8.17 13.90
CA PRO A 522 -37.22 8.88 13.23
C PRO A 522 -36.54 9.84 14.21
N LEU A 523 -35.20 9.89 14.15
CA LEU A 523 -34.39 10.85 14.87
C LEU A 523 -34.92 12.25 14.55
N LYS A 524 -35.27 13.00 15.60
CA LYS A 524 -35.75 14.38 15.49
C LYS A 524 -34.74 15.21 14.72
N GLU A 525 -35.26 15.97 13.76
CA GLU A 525 -34.57 17.07 13.09
C GLU A 525 -33.90 17.95 14.14
N VAL A 526 -32.58 18.13 13.99
CA VAL A 526 -31.89 19.26 14.58
C VAL A 526 -32.17 20.42 13.63
N ASP A 527 -33.17 21.23 13.98
CA ASP A 527 -33.46 22.51 13.35
C ASP A 527 -32.46 23.57 13.89
N PRO A 528 -32.20 24.67 13.17
CA PRO A 528 -30.96 25.02 12.47
C PRO A 528 -29.81 25.52 13.36
#